data_AF-A0A8C9S548-F1
#
_entry.id   AF-A0A8C9S548-F1
#
_cell.length_a   1.000
_cell.length_b   1.000
_cell.length_c   1.000
_cell.angle_alpha   90.00
_cell.angle_beta   90.00
_cell.angle_gamma   90.00
#
_symmetry.space_group_name_H-M   'P 1'
#
loop_
_entity.id
_entity.type
_entity.pdbx_description
1 polymer ?
#
loop_
_entity_poly.entity_id
_entity_poly.type
_entity_poly.pdbx_seq_one_letter_code
_entity_poly.pdbx_strand_id
1 'polypeptide(L)'
;MNTQLIYSSLVQGVEKFHFKGTAVPCQLFLASDMTVPVAVSPSGQVLIAASRYGKGRIVVMAHETYMEDPHFGQFLQNAIKWLKPKQDDCIGVCKLPHLAEHLCKTGFKIKSLAEYDGSVGVFCCDAYSDHQTAKLVEFVKGGGGLLIGGQAWHWSYSHKEDVLQSFPGNKITGVAGIFFTSMYAEKGSFSVLQKAPLPSIFVRNTKNIREDLKVLLDGMTQFDLRSSSVPSALLVHGPLAFPIAQDESGQVFLAAAHYGGGRVVVIPHEGYLTEPALQRFILNALDWLGAGQKGEVFVKPDIENISFHNMLSSCNVACRVSALGAGASVYCCSSYNDDQAEEIHCFVAEGGGLLMAGHAWWWSYSNPGQNPLTCYPGNRILNRFGIGILTSTVEQKLYKAPGVEKAFGYPHFRKEVSEFINKMKMHKPLAQIRIPISALARNFAIFLEMWAHHSSSYSSVIQQLINAVNKSGVLQVSPKCPVKSEEGKVLLQFADVLYKLKPREMARVISVLSEPLQTIPFAHVSVDATNKDAEAWRSTGLYVCPGKQVTVCVPSDATGK
;
A
#
# COMPACT_ATOMS: atom_id res chain seq x y z
N MET A 1 6.46 -10.93 5.95
CA MET A 1 5.89 -10.78 7.32
C MET A 1 4.58 -11.56 7.39
N ASN A 2 4.32 -12.33 8.46
CA ASN A 2 3.05 -13.07 8.59
C ASN A 2 2.07 -12.26 9.47
N THR A 3 1.16 -11.54 8.81
CA THR A 3 0.12 -10.70 9.44
C THR A 3 -0.70 -11.45 10.48
N GLN A 4 -1.07 -12.70 10.21
CA GLN A 4 -1.89 -13.50 11.11
C GLN A 4 -1.14 -13.88 12.38
N LEU A 5 0.14 -14.26 12.29
CA LEU A 5 0.95 -14.60 13.47
C LEU A 5 1.14 -13.39 14.39
N ILE A 6 1.38 -12.21 13.80
CA ILE A 6 1.51 -10.97 14.56
C ILE A 6 0.19 -10.63 15.24
N TYR A 7 -0.90 -10.67 14.50
CA TYR A 7 -2.24 -10.43 15.04
C TYR A 7 -2.56 -11.37 16.21
N SER A 8 -2.40 -12.69 16.03
CA SER A 8 -2.67 -13.70 17.06
C SER A 8 -1.81 -13.50 18.30
N SER A 9 -0.54 -13.09 18.15
CA SER A 9 0.33 -12.76 19.29
C SER A 9 -0.16 -11.52 20.06
N LEU A 10 -0.67 -10.51 19.35
CA LEU A 10 -1.13 -9.26 19.98
C LEU A 10 -2.45 -9.44 20.73
N VAL A 11 -3.36 -10.27 20.20
CA VAL A 11 -4.71 -10.45 20.76
C VAL A 11 -4.84 -11.68 21.67
N GLN A 12 -3.74 -12.38 21.98
CA GLN A 12 -3.77 -13.58 22.80
C GLN A 12 -4.41 -13.31 24.19
N GLY A 13 -5.48 -14.03 24.52
CA GLY A 13 -6.21 -13.85 25.78
C GLY A 13 -7.02 -12.56 25.87
N VAL A 14 -7.18 -11.82 24.77
CA VAL A 14 -8.05 -10.64 24.67
C VAL A 14 -9.35 -11.07 24.02
N GLU A 15 -10.48 -10.89 24.71
CA GLU A 15 -11.79 -11.22 24.15
C GLU A 15 -12.41 -10.03 23.40
N LYS A 16 -12.29 -8.84 23.98
CA LYS A 16 -12.91 -7.60 23.47
C LYS A 16 -12.01 -6.40 23.72
N PHE A 17 -12.05 -5.44 22.80
CA PHE A 17 -11.48 -4.11 22.98
C PHE A 17 -12.57 -3.13 23.43
N HIS A 18 -12.31 -2.36 24.49
CA HIS A 18 -13.28 -1.48 25.13
C HIS A 18 -13.00 0.00 24.85
N PHE A 19 -13.41 0.51 23.69
CA PHE A 19 -13.31 1.94 23.34
C PHE A 19 -14.50 2.73 23.92
N LYS A 20 -14.66 2.67 25.24
CA LYS A 20 -15.71 3.36 26.01
C LYS A 20 -15.09 4.50 26.85
N GLY A 21 -15.87 5.08 27.77
CA GLY A 21 -15.40 6.16 28.65
C GLY A 21 -15.56 7.55 28.03
N THR A 22 -14.75 8.52 28.47
CA THR A 22 -14.78 9.92 27.95
C THR A 22 -13.91 10.08 26.71
N ALA A 23 -12.80 9.35 26.61
CA ALA A 23 -11.91 9.37 25.45
C ALA A 23 -12.66 9.04 24.14
N VAL A 24 -12.31 9.73 23.05
CA VAL A 24 -12.86 9.50 21.72
C VAL A 24 -11.71 9.19 20.77
N PRO A 25 -11.62 7.98 20.20
CA PRO A 25 -10.50 7.63 19.33
C PRO A 25 -10.57 8.40 18.01
N CYS A 26 -9.42 8.66 17.38
CA CYS A 26 -9.40 8.96 15.95
C CYS A 26 -9.41 7.66 15.11
N GLN A 27 -9.72 7.76 13.83
CA GLN A 27 -9.47 6.69 12.88
C GLN A 27 -7.99 6.67 12.52
N LEU A 28 -7.35 5.49 12.58
CA LEU A 28 -6.03 5.26 12.01
C LEU A 28 -6.15 4.94 10.52
N PHE A 29 -5.22 5.48 9.74
CA PHE A 29 -5.08 5.26 8.32
C PHE A 29 -3.82 4.45 8.02
N LEU A 30 -3.97 3.40 7.21
CA LEU A 30 -2.91 2.44 6.90
C LEU A 30 -2.47 2.62 5.44
N ALA A 31 -1.24 3.09 5.24
CA ALA A 31 -0.67 3.39 3.93
C ALA A 31 0.31 2.32 3.43
N SER A 32 0.81 1.44 4.31
CA SER A 32 1.77 0.37 3.95
C SER A 32 1.14 -1.02 3.99
N ASP A 33 1.61 -1.88 3.09
CA ASP A 33 1.43 -3.33 3.06
C ASP A 33 1.98 -4.08 4.30
N MET A 34 2.89 -3.46 5.05
CA MET A 34 3.46 -4.01 6.29
C MET A 34 2.58 -3.77 7.52
N THR A 35 1.46 -3.06 7.37
CA THR A 35 0.58 -2.76 8.49
C THR A 35 -0.38 -3.90 8.80
N VAL A 36 -0.53 -4.16 10.10
CA VAL A 36 -1.46 -5.15 10.67
C VAL A 36 -2.53 -4.38 11.46
N PRO A 37 -3.78 -4.29 10.96
CA PRO A 37 -4.87 -3.81 11.79
C PRO A 37 -5.13 -4.80 12.93
N VAL A 38 -5.28 -4.29 14.15
CA VAL A 38 -5.44 -5.12 15.37
C VAL A 38 -6.85 -4.96 15.93
N ALA A 39 -7.33 -3.72 16.04
CA ALA A 39 -8.70 -3.42 16.44
C ALA A 39 -9.37 -2.60 15.36
N VAL A 40 -10.51 -3.08 14.86
CA VAL A 40 -11.30 -2.44 13.80
C VAL A 40 -12.76 -2.40 14.24
N SER A 41 -13.41 -1.24 14.12
CA SER A 41 -14.83 -1.07 14.43
C SER A 41 -15.73 -1.85 13.44
N PRO A 42 -17.01 -2.09 13.76
CA PRO A 42 -17.99 -2.64 12.81
C PRO A 42 -18.12 -1.83 11.52
N SER A 43 -17.92 -0.51 11.60
CA SER A 43 -17.85 0.41 10.46
C SER A 43 -16.54 0.35 9.65
N GLY A 44 -15.58 -0.48 10.08
CA GLY A 44 -14.31 -0.71 9.38
C GLY A 44 -13.22 0.31 9.69
N GLN A 45 -13.37 1.11 10.74
CA GLN A 45 -12.37 2.10 11.17
C GLN A 45 -11.30 1.43 12.03
N VAL A 46 -10.03 1.64 11.68
CA VAL A 46 -8.90 1.07 12.42
C VAL A 46 -8.64 1.91 13.68
N LEU A 47 -8.53 1.25 14.83
CA LEU A 47 -8.37 1.87 16.15
C LEU A 47 -7.04 1.50 16.81
N ILE A 48 -6.50 0.33 16.47
CA ILE A 48 -5.16 -0.13 16.86
C ILE A 48 -4.53 -0.76 15.64
N ALA A 49 -3.29 -0.41 15.37
CA ALA A 49 -2.50 -1.00 14.30
C ALA A 49 -1.08 -1.29 14.76
N ALA A 50 -0.46 -2.30 14.15
CA ALA A 50 0.94 -2.63 14.34
C ALA A 50 1.66 -2.63 13.00
N SER A 51 2.96 -2.35 13.01
CA SER A 51 3.79 -2.39 11.80
C SER A 51 5.25 -2.66 12.14
N ARG A 52 6.07 -2.79 11.12
CA ARG A 52 7.54 -2.85 11.22
C ARG A 52 8.15 -1.72 10.41
N TYR A 53 9.29 -1.24 10.90
CA TYR A 53 10.11 -0.28 10.18
C TYR A 53 11.58 -0.54 10.50
N GLY A 54 12.40 -0.69 9.46
CA GLY A 54 13.74 -1.27 9.58
C GLY A 54 13.70 -2.61 10.32
N LYS A 55 14.48 -2.72 11.38
CA LYS A 55 14.54 -3.92 12.24
C LYS A 55 13.53 -3.89 13.40
N GLY A 56 12.93 -2.74 13.68
CA GLY A 56 12.06 -2.55 14.85
C GLY A 56 10.59 -2.76 14.58
N ARG A 57 9.80 -2.48 15.61
CA ARG A 57 8.37 -2.79 15.69
C ARG A 57 7.64 -1.61 16.30
N ILE A 58 6.43 -1.36 15.81
CA ILE A 58 5.58 -0.27 16.31
C ILE A 58 4.16 -0.75 16.53
N VAL A 59 3.55 -0.31 17.63
CA VAL A 59 2.11 -0.43 17.91
C VAL A 59 1.57 0.97 18.14
N VAL A 60 0.49 1.30 17.43
CA VAL A 60 -0.17 2.61 17.46
C VAL A 60 -1.59 2.44 17.96
N MET A 61 -1.97 3.23 18.97
CA MET A 61 -3.31 3.26 19.53
C MET A 61 -3.98 4.61 19.24
N ALA A 62 -5.25 4.59 18.82
CA ALA A 62 -6.02 5.76 18.41
C ALA A 62 -6.37 6.78 19.53
N HIS A 63 -5.86 6.57 20.74
CA HIS A 63 -5.90 7.51 21.86
C HIS A 63 -4.94 7.03 22.96
N GLU A 64 -4.21 7.95 23.60
CA GLU A 64 -3.27 7.65 24.69
C GLU A 64 -3.96 7.15 25.96
N THR A 65 -5.15 7.67 26.30
CA THR A 65 -5.95 7.19 27.45
C THR A 65 -6.20 5.67 27.45
N TYR A 66 -6.30 5.02 26.28
CA TYR A 66 -6.47 3.55 26.24
C TYR A 66 -5.21 2.79 26.63
N MET A 67 -4.04 3.44 26.62
CA MET A 67 -2.80 2.87 27.16
C MET A 67 -2.79 2.89 28.69
N GLU A 68 -3.64 3.70 29.32
CA GLU A 68 -3.79 3.79 30.77
C GLU A 68 -5.02 3.03 31.31
N ASP A 69 -5.88 2.53 30.41
CA ASP A 69 -7.11 1.82 30.77
C ASP A 69 -6.83 0.33 31.09
N PRO A 70 -7.16 -0.15 32.31
CA PRO A 70 -6.99 -1.55 32.71
C PRO A 70 -7.68 -2.57 31.79
N HIS A 71 -8.76 -2.19 31.09
CA HIS A 71 -9.43 -3.08 30.13
C HIS A 71 -8.54 -3.47 28.94
N PHE A 72 -7.51 -2.67 28.64
CA PHE A 72 -6.49 -3.00 27.63
C PHE A 72 -5.28 -3.72 28.24
N GLY A 73 -5.27 -4.00 29.54
CA GLY A 73 -4.11 -4.50 30.27
C GLY A 73 -3.49 -5.78 29.68
N GLN A 74 -4.30 -6.76 29.28
CA GLN A 74 -3.79 -7.99 28.62
C GLN A 74 -3.20 -7.69 27.24
N PHE A 75 -3.87 -6.84 26.46
CA PHE A 75 -3.37 -6.41 25.15
C PHE A 75 -2.04 -5.67 25.28
N LEU A 76 -1.92 -4.75 26.23
CA LEU A 76 -0.70 -3.96 26.46
C LEU A 76 0.48 -4.86 26.84
N GLN A 77 0.26 -5.89 27.67
CA GLN A 77 1.31 -6.89 27.96
C GLN A 77 1.75 -7.63 26.70
N ASN A 78 0.80 -8.06 25.86
CA ASN A 78 1.12 -8.74 24.60
C ASN A 78 1.87 -7.83 23.64
N ALA A 79 1.44 -6.58 23.51
CA ALA A 79 2.08 -5.55 22.70
C ALA A 79 3.52 -5.34 23.15
N ILE A 80 3.78 -5.19 24.45
CA ILE A 80 5.13 -5.04 24.99
C ILE A 80 5.99 -6.28 24.70
N LYS A 81 5.48 -7.49 24.93
CA LYS A 81 6.22 -8.73 24.58
C LYS A 81 6.58 -8.78 23.10
N TRP A 82 5.66 -8.36 22.23
CA TRP A 82 5.91 -8.31 20.79
C TRP A 82 6.85 -7.18 20.39
N LEU A 83 6.84 -6.03 21.07
CA LEU A 83 7.70 -4.89 20.78
C LEU A 83 9.15 -5.12 21.22
N LYS A 84 9.37 -5.95 22.25
CA LYS A 84 10.70 -6.19 22.82
C LYS A 84 11.67 -6.78 21.77
N PRO A 85 12.82 -6.12 21.56
CA PRO A 85 13.92 -6.68 20.76
C PRO A 85 14.52 -7.90 21.46
N LYS A 86 14.79 -7.79 22.77
CA LYS A 86 15.28 -8.86 23.64
C LYS A 86 14.39 -9.03 24.87
N GLN A 87 14.36 -10.25 25.42
CA GLN A 87 13.47 -10.60 26.52
C GLN A 87 13.78 -9.83 27.82
N ASP A 88 15.02 -9.40 28.04
CA ASP A 88 15.44 -8.68 29.26
C ASP A 88 15.42 -7.16 29.14
N ASP A 89 15.06 -6.61 27.97
CA ASP A 89 15.09 -5.17 27.74
C ASP A 89 14.15 -4.42 28.69
N CYS A 90 14.64 -3.28 29.20
CA CYS A 90 13.83 -2.33 29.97
C CYS A 90 12.83 -1.60 29.07
N ILE A 91 11.69 -1.23 29.65
CA ILE A 91 10.66 -0.42 29.00
C ILE A 91 10.71 0.99 29.59
N GLY A 92 10.93 1.98 28.73
CA GLY A 92 10.82 3.39 29.06
C GLY A 92 9.37 3.84 28.93
N VAL A 93 8.82 4.48 29.96
CA VAL A 93 7.45 5.00 29.94
C VAL A 93 7.49 6.50 30.20
N CYS A 94 6.96 7.27 29.25
CA CYS A 94 6.87 8.73 29.32
C CYS A 94 5.43 9.17 29.54
N LYS A 95 5.18 9.92 30.62
CA LYS A 95 3.88 10.54 30.96
C LYS A 95 2.66 9.60 30.95
N LEU A 96 2.87 8.34 31.30
CA LEU A 96 1.81 7.30 31.35
C LEU A 96 1.94 6.47 32.65
N PRO A 97 1.70 7.08 33.84
CA PRO A 97 1.94 6.44 35.13
C PRO A 97 1.15 5.14 35.35
N HIS A 98 -0.10 5.05 34.87
CA HIS A 98 -0.91 3.85 35.05
C HIS A 98 -0.41 2.68 34.19
N LEU A 99 0.08 2.98 32.98
CA LEU A 99 0.75 1.98 32.14
C LEU A 99 2.01 1.45 32.84
N ALA A 100 2.83 2.34 33.39
CA ALA A 100 4.06 1.97 34.10
C ALA A 100 3.76 1.05 35.29
N GLU A 101 2.77 1.39 36.11
CA GLU A 101 2.35 0.60 37.26
C GLU A 101 1.85 -0.80 36.84
N HIS A 102 0.98 -0.87 35.83
CA HIS A 102 0.43 -2.12 35.31
C HIS A 102 1.52 -3.04 34.74
N LEU A 103 2.44 -2.50 33.94
CA LEU A 103 3.55 -3.29 33.39
C LEU A 103 4.53 -3.73 34.48
N CYS A 104 4.80 -2.89 35.49
CA CYS A 104 5.65 -3.27 36.62
C CYS A 104 5.04 -4.44 37.42
N LYS A 105 3.73 -4.39 37.70
CA LYS A 105 2.99 -5.46 38.39
C LYS A 105 3.01 -6.80 37.63
N THR A 106 3.20 -6.75 36.31
CA THR A 106 3.25 -7.94 35.45
C THR A 106 4.68 -8.45 35.21
N GLY A 107 5.66 -7.92 35.95
CA GLY A 107 7.04 -8.42 35.99
C GLY A 107 8.00 -7.75 35.00
N PHE A 108 7.59 -6.68 34.32
CA PHE A 108 8.46 -5.95 33.41
C PHE A 108 9.38 -4.96 34.15
N LYS A 109 10.63 -4.81 33.66
CA LYS A 109 11.57 -3.80 34.14
C LYS A 109 11.21 -2.44 33.53
N ILE A 110 10.73 -1.51 34.36
CA ILE A 110 10.25 -0.20 33.91
C ILE A 110 11.24 0.90 34.30
N LYS A 111 11.46 1.86 33.39
CA LYS A 111 12.09 3.14 33.66
C LYS A 111 11.09 4.26 33.37
N SER A 112 10.81 5.10 34.36
CA SER A 112 10.06 6.34 34.11
C SER A 112 11.01 7.35 33.48
N LEU A 113 10.66 7.84 32.30
CA LEU A 113 11.49 8.75 31.52
C LEU A 113 10.69 10.01 31.20
N ALA A 114 11.34 11.18 31.26
CA ALA A 114 10.75 12.41 30.74
C ALA A 114 10.74 12.45 29.21
N GLU A 115 11.74 11.80 28.60
CA GLU A 115 11.96 11.75 27.15
C GLU A 115 12.80 10.51 26.79
N TYR A 116 12.86 10.12 25.52
CA TYR A 116 13.69 8.98 25.09
C TYR A 116 15.18 9.31 25.20
N ASP A 117 15.94 8.47 25.90
CA ASP A 117 17.37 8.66 26.24
C ASP A 117 18.31 7.57 25.67
N GLY A 118 17.77 6.59 24.93
CA GLY A 118 18.56 5.47 24.39
C GLY A 118 18.79 4.29 25.34
N SER A 119 18.29 4.35 26.58
CA SER A 119 18.62 3.36 27.62
C SER A 119 17.64 2.18 27.74
N VAL A 120 16.72 2.05 26.77
CA VAL A 120 15.58 1.11 26.79
C VAL A 120 15.41 0.41 25.44
N GLY A 121 14.89 -0.83 25.46
CA GLY A 121 14.58 -1.57 24.22
C GLY A 121 13.15 -1.34 23.73
N VAL A 122 12.26 -0.85 24.60
CA VAL A 122 10.91 -0.41 24.25
C VAL A 122 10.64 0.97 24.86
N PHE A 123 10.04 1.86 24.09
CA PHE A 123 9.61 3.18 24.56
C PHE A 123 8.09 3.36 24.37
N CYS A 124 7.43 3.86 25.41
CA CYS A 124 5.99 4.13 25.44
C CYS A 124 5.76 5.63 25.65
N CYS A 125 5.02 6.27 24.74
CA CYS A 125 4.74 7.71 24.82
C CYS A 125 3.41 8.11 24.19
N ASP A 126 3.00 9.36 24.42
CA ASP A 126 1.93 9.99 23.65
C ASP A 126 2.43 10.44 22.25
N ALA A 127 1.49 10.90 21.41
CA ALA A 127 1.74 11.28 20.03
C ALA A 127 1.77 12.80 19.79
N TYR A 128 1.96 13.63 20.83
CA TYR A 128 1.75 15.08 20.75
C TYR A 128 3.04 15.90 20.68
N SER A 129 4.21 15.26 20.64
CA SER A 129 5.53 15.91 20.56
C SER A 129 6.33 15.38 19.38
N ASP A 130 6.95 16.27 18.62
CA ASP A 130 7.83 15.93 17.49
C ASP A 130 9.31 16.27 17.76
N HIS A 131 9.64 16.80 18.94
CA HIS A 131 11.01 17.20 19.30
C HIS A 131 12.04 16.06 19.23
N GLN A 132 11.58 14.81 19.37
CA GLN A 132 12.44 13.62 19.34
C GLN A 132 12.21 12.75 18.09
N THR A 133 11.57 13.28 17.04
CA THR A 133 11.20 12.52 15.84
C THR A 133 12.38 11.73 15.27
N ALA A 134 13.50 12.39 14.95
CA ALA A 134 14.66 11.73 14.37
C ALA A 134 15.21 10.60 15.26
N LYS A 135 15.32 10.84 16.56
CA LYS A 135 15.81 9.84 17.53
C LYS A 135 14.89 8.62 17.62
N LEU A 136 13.57 8.84 17.61
CA LEU A 136 12.59 7.75 17.70
C LEU A 136 12.52 6.95 16.40
N VAL A 137 12.58 7.62 15.24
CA VAL A 137 12.64 6.96 13.94
C VAL A 137 13.90 6.10 13.83
N GLU A 138 15.07 6.63 14.21
CA GLU A 138 16.33 5.89 14.23
C GLU A 138 16.28 4.70 15.21
N PHE A 139 15.74 4.90 16.41
CA PHE A 139 15.55 3.84 17.40
C PHE A 139 14.72 2.68 16.84
N VAL A 140 13.56 2.96 16.24
CA VAL A 140 12.73 1.92 15.64
C VAL A 140 13.45 1.30 14.45
N LYS A 141 14.04 2.08 13.54
CA LYS A 141 14.81 1.56 12.39
C LYS A 141 15.92 0.60 12.84
N GLY A 142 16.62 0.93 13.93
CA GLY A 142 17.71 0.16 14.52
C GLY A 142 17.29 -1.13 15.21
N GLY A 143 16.01 -1.33 15.51
CA GLY A 143 15.49 -2.55 16.14
C GLY A 143 14.60 -2.32 17.35
N GLY A 144 14.44 -1.08 17.81
CA GLY A 144 13.64 -0.70 18.97
C GLY A 144 12.15 -0.98 18.81
N GLY A 145 11.47 -1.11 19.96
CA GLY A 145 10.02 -1.21 20.05
C GLY A 145 9.37 0.12 20.44
N LEU A 146 8.38 0.59 19.70
CA LEU A 146 7.62 1.80 20.03
C LEU A 146 6.14 1.48 20.26
N LEU A 147 5.61 1.86 21.43
CA LEU A 147 4.17 1.92 21.70
C LEU A 147 3.77 3.40 21.80
N ILE A 148 2.91 3.85 20.90
CA ILE A 148 2.52 5.26 20.81
C ILE A 148 1.01 5.41 20.72
N GLY A 149 0.46 6.33 21.52
CA GLY A 149 -0.97 6.59 21.57
C GLY A 149 -1.27 8.08 21.41
N GLY A 150 -2.35 8.40 20.72
CA GLY A 150 -2.77 9.77 20.56
C GLY A 150 -4.02 9.90 19.72
N GLN A 151 -4.56 11.11 19.63
CA GLN A 151 -5.64 11.41 18.69
C GLN A 151 -5.34 12.71 17.94
N ALA A 152 -5.57 12.70 16.63
CA ALA A 152 -5.31 13.88 15.80
C ALA A 152 -6.58 14.70 15.51
N TRP A 153 -7.78 14.17 15.79
CA TRP A 153 -9.02 14.88 15.54
C TRP A 153 -9.12 16.16 16.37
N HIS A 154 -8.79 16.12 17.66
CA HIS A 154 -8.88 17.28 18.55
C HIS A 154 -7.79 18.29 18.20
N TRP A 155 -6.58 17.78 17.94
CA TRP A 155 -5.46 18.58 17.46
C TRP A 155 -5.86 19.38 16.21
N SER A 156 -6.60 18.77 15.28
CA SER A 156 -7.05 19.43 14.05
C SER A 156 -8.09 20.54 14.22
N TYR A 157 -8.70 20.71 15.41
CA TYR A 157 -9.55 21.89 15.66
C TYR A 157 -8.74 23.15 15.90
N SER A 158 -7.54 23.02 16.47
CA SER A 158 -6.65 24.15 16.79
C SER A 158 -5.61 24.42 15.71
N HIS A 159 -5.51 23.56 14.70
CA HIS A 159 -4.48 23.58 13.66
C HIS A 159 -5.15 23.50 12.29
N LYS A 160 -4.70 24.31 11.34
CA LYS A 160 -5.27 24.37 9.97
C LYS A 160 -4.46 23.55 8.96
N GLU A 161 -3.32 23.04 9.41
CA GLU A 161 -2.38 22.28 8.61
C GLU A 161 -2.90 20.86 8.29
N ASP A 162 -2.33 20.25 7.26
CA ASP A 162 -2.64 18.87 6.88
C ASP A 162 -2.23 17.91 8.01
N VAL A 163 -3.20 17.21 8.59
CA VAL A 163 -2.99 16.31 9.73
C VAL A 163 -2.00 15.20 9.43
N LEU A 164 -2.06 14.60 8.22
CA LEU A 164 -1.17 13.50 7.87
C LEU A 164 0.30 13.92 7.86
N GLN A 165 0.59 15.15 7.46
CA GLN A 165 1.94 15.70 7.40
C GLN A 165 2.39 16.37 8.70
N SER A 166 1.45 16.99 9.42
CA SER A 166 1.79 17.99 10.44
C SER A 166 1.56 17.52 11.87
N PHE A 167 0.68 16.52 12.09
CA PHE A 167 0.47 15.97 13.42
C PHE A 167 1.77 15.33 13.95
N PRO A 168 2.26 15.70 15.15
CA PRO A 168 3.55 15.23 15.66
C PRO A 168 3.73 13.71 15.61
N GLY A 169 2.73 12.95 16.05
CA GLY A 169 2.73 11.50 16.00
C GLY A 169 2.93 10.93 14.58
N ASN A 170 2.37 11.58 13.56
CA ASN A 170 2.50 11.12 12.17
C ASN A 170 3.93 11.27 11.62
N LYS A 171 4.71 12.21 12.15
CA LYS A 171 6.14 12.34 11.80
C LYS A 171 6.97 11.15 12.30
N ILE A 172 6.48 10.46 13.33
CA ILE A 172 7.12 9.26 13.90
C ILE A 172 6.52 7.98 13.32
N THR A 173 5.19 7.85 13.32
CA THR A 173 4.50 6.60 12.91
C THR A 173 4.36 6.46 11.40
N GLY A 174 4.44 7.57 10.67
CA GLY A 174 4.26 7.61 9.22
C GLY A 174 5.30 6.79 8.46
N VAL A 175 6.53 6.70 8.97
CA VAL A 175 7.61 5.88 8.38
C VAL A 175 7.24 4.39 8.31
N ALA A 176 6.37 3.94 9.23
CA ALA A 176 5.85 2.58 9.29
C ALA A 176 4.48 2.43 8.61
N GLY A 177 4.00 3.48 7.94
CA GLY A 177 2.75 3.51 7.19
C GLY A 177 1.48 3.57 8.04
N ILE A 178 1.55 4.01 9.31
CA ILE A 178 0.38 4.21 10.17
C ILE A 178 0.23 5.70 10.47
N PHE A 179 -0.96 6.26 10.22
CA PHE A 179 -1.24 7.67 10.45
C PHE A 179 -2.49 7.87 11.31
N PHE A 180 -2.43 8.81 12.25
CA PHE A 180 -3.57 9.41 12.91
C PHE A 180 -4.29 10.36 11.94
N THR A 181 -5.62 10.39 11.96
CA THR A 181 -6.43 11.25 11.08
C THR A 181 -7.27 12.25 11.86
N SER A 182 -7.78 13.28 11.18
CA SER A 182 -8.75 14.23 11.75
C SER A 182 -10.14 13.62 12.01
N MET A 183 -10.37 12.37 11.59
CA MET A 183 -11.66 11.71 11.71
C MET A 183 -11.79 11.03 13.07
N TYR A 184 -12.89 11.26 13.75
CA TYR A 184 -13.30 10.45 14.90
C TYR A 184 -13.63 9.03 14.47
N ALA A 185 -13.42 8.09 15.39
CA ALA A 185 -13.82 6.72 15.22
C ALA A 185 -14.88 6.28 16.22
N GLU A 186 -15.61 5.23 15.83
CA GLU A 186 -16.71 4.64 16.58
C GLU A 186 -16.25 4.15 17.96
N LYS A 187 -17.01 4.53 18.98
CA LYS A 187 -16.86 4.05 20.35
C LYS A 187 -17.69 2.79 20.55
N GLY A 188 -17.21 1.88 21.37
CA GLY A 188 -17.92 0.63 21.62
C GLY A 188 -17.06 -0.46 22.24
N SER A 189 -17.64 -1.63 22.37
CA SER A 189 -16.91 -2.86 22.72
C SER A 189 -16.89 -3.77 21.50
N PHE A 190 -15.71 -4.07 20.99
CA PHE A 190 -15.54 -4.83 19.75
C PHE A 190 -14.84 -6.16 20.03
N SER A 191 -15.45 -7.26 19.59
CA SER A 191 -14.88 -8.59 19.78
C SER A 191 -13.62 -8.80 18.96
N VAL A 192 -12.63 -9.48 19.55
CA VAL A 192 -11.46 -9.98 18.83
C VAL A 192 -11.91 -11.04 17.83
N LEU A 193 -11.39 -10.96 16.61
CA LEU A 193 -11.68 -11.91 15.55
C LEU A 193 -10.65 -13.05 15.57
N GLN A 194 -10.99 -14.21 15.01
CA GLN A 194 -10.01 -15.28 14.86
C GLN A 194 -8.90 -14.94 13.84
N LYS A 195 -9.26 -14.17 12.81
CA LYS A 195 -8.33 -13.70 11.78
C LYS A 195 -8.10 -12.21 11.90
N ALA A 196 -6.92 -11.76 11.49
CA ALA A 196 -6.62 -10.34 11.42
C ALA A 196 -7.75 -9.62 10.64
N PRO A 197 -8.36 -8.57 11.21
CA PRO A 197 -9.40 -7.82 10.53
C PRO A 197 -8.86 -7.20 9.24
N LEU A 198 -9.74 -6.88 8.30
CA LEU A 198 -9.35 -6.15 7.09
C LEU A 198 -9.75 -4.69 7.27
N PRO A 199 -8.86 -3.72 6.93
CA PRO A 199 -9.20 -2.32 7.02
C PRO A 199 -10.27 -1.97 5.99
N SER A 200 -11.10 -0.97 6.27
CA SER A 200 -12.04 -0.48 5.25
C SER A 200 -11.30 0.06 4.02
N ILE A 201 -11.77 -0.30 2.83
CA ILE A 201 -11.33 0.34 1.58
C ILE A 201 -11.97 1.73 1.39
N PHE A 202 -13.05 2.02 2.13
CA PHE A 202 -13.77 3.28 2.12
C PHE A 202 -13.01 4.32 2.94
N VAL A 203 -11.81 4.65 2.49
CA VAL A 203 -11.03 5.72 3.09
C VAL A 203 -11.63 7.04 2.58
N ARG A 204 -12.27 7.80 3.48
CA ARG A 204 -12.68 9.18 3.21
C ARG A 204 -11.42 10.02 2.99
N ASN A 205 -11.42 10.93 2.00
CA ASN A 205 -10.29 11.80 1.61
C ASN A 205 -9.44 12.23 2.81
N THR A 206 -8.31 11.55 3.02
CA THR A 206 -7.42 11.83 4.16
C THR A 206 -6.37 12.90 3.84
N LYS A 207 -6.15 13.21 2.56
CA LYS A 207 -5.26 14.28 2.09
C LYS A 207 -5.90 15.12 0.99
N ASN A 208 -5.70 16.43 1.04
CA ASN A 208 -6.04 17.35 -0.05
C ASN A 208 -4.81 17.57 -0.95
N ILE A 209 -4.82 16.98 -2.15
CA ILE A 209 -3.72 17.07 -3.11
C ILE A 209 -3.75 18.34 -3.99
N ARG A 210 -4.68 19.28 -3.76
CA ARG A 210 -4.76 20.51 -4.59
C ARG A 210 -3.49 21.34 -4.51
N GLU A 211 -2.93 21.51 -3.32
CA GLU A 211 -1.68 22.27 -3.16
C GLU A 211 -0.50 21.53 -3.81
N ASP A 212 -0.47 20.19 -3.75
CA ASP A 212 0.53 19.40 -4.47
C ASP A 212 0.44 19.61 -5.98
N LEU A 213 -0.78 19.55 -6.55
CA LEU A 213 -1.03 19.74 -7.97
C LEU A 213 -0.73 21.18 -8.44
N LYS A 214 -0.94 22.19 -7.59
CA LYS A 214 -0.55 23.58 -7.91
C LYS A 214 0.95 23.69 -8.17
N VAL A 215 1.78 23.07 -7.33
CA VAL A 215 3.23 23.06 -7.51
C VAL A 215 3.60 22.25 -8.76
N LEU A 216 3.11 21.02 -8.86
CA LEU A 216 3.47 20.11 -9.96
C LEU A 216 3.08 20.65 -11.35
N LEU A 217 1.93 21.33 -11.45
CA LEU A 217 1.39 21.85 -12.72
C LEU A 217 1.70 23.33 -12.95
N ASP A 218 2.51 23.97 -12.11
CA ASP A 218 2.77 25.40 -12.22
C ASP A 218 3.42 25.78 -13.57
N GLY A 219 2.77 26.70 -14.28
CA GLY A 219 3.20 27.13 -15.62
C GLY A 219 3.06 26.09 -16.73
N MET A 220 2.47 24.91 -16.45
CA MET A 220 2.29 23.88 -17.47
C MET A 220 1.08 24.15 -18.36
N THR A 221 1.29 24.17 -19.68
CA THR A 221 0.23 24.30 -20.69
C THR A 221 -0.01 23.00 -21.45
N GLN A 222 1.05 22.21 -21.66
CA GLN A 222 1.02 20.95 -22.40
C GLN A 222 2.13 20.01 -21.93
N PHE A 223 1.93 18.71 -22.12
CA PHE A 223 2.96 17.68 -22.05
C PHE A 223 3.21 17.19 -23.48
N ASP A 224 4.36 17.55 -24.04
CA ASP A 224 4.75 17.08 -25.37
C ASP A 224 5.50 15.76 -25.26
N LEU A 225 4.80 14.66 -25.56
CA LEU A 225 5.37 13.31 -25.53
C LEU A 225 5.83 12.83 -26.91
N ARG A 226 5.78 13.70 -27.94
CA ARG A 226 6.23 13.41 -29.31
C ARG A 226 7.76 13.34 -29.36
N SER A 227 8.29 12.23 -28.92
CA SER A 227 9.72 11.90 -28.94
C SER A 227 9.90 10.49 -29.45
N SER A 228 11.15 10.03 -29.58
CA SER A 228 11.44 8.61 -29.84
C SER A 228 11.12 7.70 -28.66
N SER A 229 10.94 8.26 -27.45
CA SER A 229 10.63 7.51 -26.22
C SER A 229 9.17 7.11 -26.17
N VAL A 230 8.87 5.82 -25.95
CA VAL A 230 7.49 5.30 -25.83
C VAL A 230 7.09 5.20 -24.35
N PRO A 231 6.12 5.99 -23.86
CA PRO A 231 5.77 6.03 -22.45
C PRO A 231 5.00 4.79 -22.02
N SER A 232 5.34 4.22 -20.88
CA SER A 232 4.47 3.26 -20.17
C SER A 232 3.29 3.97 -19.50
N ALA A 233 2.13 3.33 -19.50
CA ALA A 233 1.03 3.73 -18.63
C ALA A 233 1.35 3.39 -17.16
N LEU A 234 0.65 4.03 -16.23
CA LEU A 234 0.83 3.89 -14.79
C LEU A 234 -0.45 3.41 -14.12
N LEU A 235 -0.33 2.47 -13.19
CA LEU A 235 -1.36 2.10 -12.24
C LEU A 235 -1.17 2.89 -10.95
N VAL A 236 -2.10 3.81 -10.65
CA VAL A 236 -2.12 4.55 -9.40
C VAL A 236 -3.06 3.86 -8.42
N HIS A 237 -2.50 3.07 -7.50
CA HIS A 237 -3.27 2.21 -6.60
C HIS A 237 -3.05 2.48 -5.11
N GLY A 238 -2.01 3.21 -4.71
CA GLY A 238 -1.70 3.61 -3.33
C GLY A 238 -2.66 4.63 -2.76
N PRO A 239 -2.94 4.67 -1.45
CA PRO A 239 -4.03 5.50 -0.95
C PRO A 239 -3.60 6.96 -0.79
N LEU A 240 -2.29 7.21 -0.89
CA LEU A 240 -1.63 8.50 -0.94
C LEU A 240 -0.99 8.78 -2.32
N ALA A 241 -1.21 7.91 -3.29
CA ALA A 241 -0.79 8.11 -4.67
C ALA A 241 -1.90 8.84 -5.43
N PHE A 242 -1.54 9.61 -6.45
CA PHE A 242 -2.49 10.37 -7.26
C PHE A 242 -1.97 10.58 -8.69
N PRO A 243 -2.87 10.58 -9.69
CA PRO A 243 -2.51 10.91 -11.06
C PRO A 243 -2.24 12.42 -11.19
N ILE A 244 -1.20 12.76 -11.95
CA ILE A 244 -0.90 14.14 -12.37
C ILE A 244 -1.50 14.40 -13.76
N ALA A 245 -1.34 13.43 -14.67
CA ALA A 245 -1.82 13.53 -16.05
C ALA A 245 -2.27 12.16 -16.58
N GLN A 246 -3.32 12.18 -17.41
CA GLN A 246 -3.90 11.01 -18.05
C GLN A 246 -4.39 11.33 -19.47
N ASP A 247 -4.51 10.31 -20.32
CA ASP A 247 -5.10 10.41 -21.65
C ASP A 247 -6.64 10.51 -21.60
N GLU A 248 -7.28 10.63 -22.76
CA GLU A 248 -8.74 10.70 -22.90
C GLU A 248 -9.46 9.41 -22.46
N SER A 249 -8.75 8.27 -22.45
CA SER A 249 -9.25 6.97 -21.98
C SER A 249 -9.07 6.75 -20.46
N GLY A 250 -8.43 7.70 -19.78
CA GLY A 250 -8.10 7.62 -18.35
C GLY A 250 -6.86 6.80 -18.04
N GLN A 251 -5.99 6.51 -19.02
CA GLN A 251 -4.67 5.93 -18.74
C GLN A 251 -3.75 7.02 -18.20
N VAL A 252 -3.25 6.80 -16.99
CA VAL A 252 -2.32 7.72 -16.33
C VAL A 252 -0.93 7.53 -16.94
N PHE A 253 -0.23 8.62 -17.22
CA PHE A 253 1.17 8.59 -17.67
C PHE A 253 2.10 9.42 -16.79
N LEU A 254 1.58 10.28 -15.91
CA LEU A 254 2.34 10.93 -14.83
C LEU A 254 1.62 10.74 -13.51
N ALA A 255 2.34 10.32 -12.48
CA ALA A 255 1.79 10.08 -11.15
C ALA A 255 2.75 10.52 -10.06
N ALA A 256 2.19 10.84 -8.89
CA ALA A 256 2.93 11.15 -7.69
C ALA A 256 2.33 10.43 -6.47
N ALA A 257 3.11 10.35 -5.39
CA ALA A 257 2.64 9.80 -4.12
C ALA A 257 3.31 10.48 -2.92
N HIS A 258 2.60 10.53 -1.79
CA HIS A 258 3.20 10.74 -0.47
C HIS A 258 3.45 9.40 0.21
N TYR A 259 4.57 9.25 0.91
CA TYR A 259 4.85 8.07 1.71
C TYR A 259 5.73 8.40 2.91
N GLY A 260 5.29 8.06 4.12
CA GLY A 260 5.93 8.56 5.35
C GLY A 260 6.00 10.09 5.34
N GLY A 261 7.20 10.64 5.56
CA GLY A 261 7.47 12.07 5.41
C GLY A 261 7.82 12.52 3.98
N GLY A 262 8.09 11.59 3.07
CA GLY A 262 8.63 11.89 1.74
C GLY A 262 7.62 11.81 0.61
N ARG A 263 8.14 11.96 -0.60
CA ARG A 263 7.37 12.20 -1.84
C ARG A 263 7.97 11.42 -3.01
N VAL A 264 7.12 11.04 -3.96
CA VAL A 264 7.53 10.27 -5.15
C VAL A 264 6.89 10.86 -6.39
N VAL A 265 7.65 10.99 -7.48
CA VAL A 265 7.16 11.29 -8.83
C VAL A 265 7.67 10.20 -9.77
N VAL A 266 6.78 9.71 -10.64
CA VAL A 266 7.10 8.69 -11.65
C VAL A 266 6.97 9.28 -13.04
N ILE A 267 8.05 9.18 -13.83
CA ILE A 267 8.12 9.59 -15.23
C ILE A 267 8.03 8.32 -16.10
N PRO A 268 7.19 8.30 -17.15
CA PRO A 268 6.83 7.06 -17.86
C PRO A 268 7.90 6.53 -18.81
N HIS A 269 9.05 7.22 -18.90
CA HIS A 269 10.25 6.85 -19.64
C HIS A 269 11.40 7.80 -19.23
N GLU A 270 12.63 7.31 -19.11
CA GLU A 270 13.82 8.10 -18.73
C GLU A 270 14.23 9.14 -19.77
N GLY A 271 14.01 8.86 -21.06
CA GLY A 271 14.25 9.84 -22.14
C GLY A 271 13.51 11.18 -21.95
N TYR A 272 12.38 11.19 -21.24
CA TYR A 272 11.61 12.42 -20.96
C TYR A 272 12.29 13.36 -19.95
N LEU A 273 13.30 12.91 -19.21
CA LEU A 273 14.03 13.76 -18.26
C LEU A 273 14.81 14.88 -18.95
N THR A 274 15.17 14.67 -20.22
CA THR A 274 15.97 15.60 -21.02
C THR A 274 15.18 16.30 -22.12
N GLU A 275 13.89 16.01 -22.26
CA GLU A 275 13.06 16.64 -23.28
C GLU A 275 12.81 18.12 -22.92
N PRO A 276 13.23 19.09 -23.75
CA PRO A 276 13.07 20.51 -23.45
C PRO A 276 11.61 20.91 -23.16
N ALA A 277 10.66 20.27 -23.84
CA ALA A 277 9.23 20.51 -23.65
C ALA A 277 8.72 20.09 -22.26
N LEU A 278 9.45 19.24 -21.53
CA LEU A 278 9.10 18.75 -20.19
C LEU A 278 9.98 19.38 -19.09
N GLN A 279 10.98 20.19 -19.45
CA GLN A 279 11.91 20.81 -18.50
C GLN A 279 11.18 21.51 -17.33
N ARG A 280 10.15 22.31 -17.62
CA ARG A 280 9.37 23.00 -16.58
C ARG A 280 8.74 22.02 -15.59
N PHE A 281 8.15 20.94 -16.10
CA PHE A 281 7.54 19.93 -15.25
C PHE A 281 8.57 19.20 -14.39
N ILE A 282 9.74 18.87 -14.94
CA ILE A 282 10.82 18.25 -14.16
C ILE A 282 11.28 19.16 -13.02
N LEU A 283 11.44 20.48 -13.28
CA LEU A 283 11.80 21.42 -12.22
C LEU A 283 10.72 21.54 -11.14
N ASN A 284 9.43 21.60 -11.53
CA ASN A 284 8.31 21.59 -10.58
C ASN A 284 8.29 20.30 -9.74
N ALA A 285 8.57 19.15 -10.37
CA ALA A 285 8.65 17.87 -9.69
C ALA A 285 9.80 17.86 -8.68
N LEU A 286 10.99 18.35 -9.03
CA LEU A 286 12.13 18.44 -8.13
C LEU A 286 11.88 19.38 -6.93
N ASP A 287 11.25 20.54 -7.17
CA ASP A 287 10.85 21.46 -6.10
C ASP A 287 9.84 20.81 -5.14
N TRP A 288 8.79 20.18 -5.71
CA TRP A 288 7.81 19.46 -4.91
C TRP A 288 8.43 18.29 -4.15
N LEU A 289 9.34 17.53 -4.75
CA LEU A 289 10.04 16.42 -4.11
C LEU A 289 10.96 16.88 -2.98
N GLY A 290 11.66 18.00 -3.17
CA GLY A 290 12.57 18.56 -2.17
C GLY A 290 11.84 19.10 -0.93
N ALA A 291 10.57 19.48 -1.06
CA ALA A 291 9.73 19.94 0.05
C ALA A 291 10.36 21.05 0.92
N GLY A 292 11.18 21.91 0.31
CA GLY A 292 11.93 22.98 0.99
C GLY A 292 13.18 22.51 1.76
N GLN A 293 13.58 21.25 1.66
CA GLN A 293 14.83 20.74 2.23
C GLN A 293 16.05 21.31 1.49
N LYS A 294 17.12 21.59 2.24
CA LYS A 294 18.36 22.22 1.72
C LYS A 294 19.39 21.22 1.16
N GLY A 295 19.03 19.94 1.02
CA GLY A 295 19.93 18.91 0.47
C GLY A 295 20.07 19.00 -1.05
N GLU A 296 21.04 18.28 -1.60
CA GLU A 296 21.29 18.24 -3.05
C GLU A 296 20.43 17.19 -3.76
N VAL A 297 20.24 17.37 -5.07
CA VAL A 297 19.63 16.36 -5.94
C VAL A 297 20.71 15.35 -6.34
N PHE A 298 20.60 14.11 -5.87
CA PHE A 298 21.48 13.03 -6.30
C PHE A 298 20.92 12.37 -7.55
N VAL A 299 21.73 12.28 -8.59
CA VAL A 299 21.38 11.62 -9.85
C VAL A 299 22.17 10.33 -9.95
N LYS A 300 21.46 9.21 -10.05
CA LYS A 300 22.10 7.90 -10.23
C LYS A 300 22.83 7.86 -11.58
N PRO A 301 24.05 7.31 -11.67
CA PRO A 301 24.82 7.28 -12.91
C PRO A 301 24.12 6.61 -14.11
N ASP A 302 23.12 5.75 -13.89
CA ASP A 302 22.41 5.04 -14.95
C ASP A 302 21.39 5.90 -15.72
N ILE A 303 20.98 7.03 -15.15
CA ILE A 303 20.15 8.05 -15.81
C ILE A 303 20.89 9.37 -15.99
N GLU A 304 22.11 9.46 -15.47
CA GLU A 304 22.95 10.60 -15.75
C GLU A 304 23.39 10.54 -17.21
N ASN A 305 22.97 11.54 -17.96
CA ASN A 305 23.63 11.89 -19.20
C ASN A 305 24.01 13.37 -19.14
N ILE A 306 24.95 13.75 -20.00
CA ILE A 306 25.46 15.12 -20.10
C ILE A 306 24.30 16.12 -20.23
N SER A 307 23.24 15.78 -20.97
CA SER A 307 22.08 16.64 -21.19
C SER A 307 21.25 16.89 -19.92
N PHE A 308 21.02 15.87 -19.08
CA PHE A 308 20.25 15.99 -17.85
C PHE A 308 21.03 16.80 -16.81
N HIS A 309 22.31 16.48 -16.63
CA HIS A 309 23.19 17.25 -15.75
C HIS A 309 23.29 18.72 -16.17
N ASN A 310 23.47 18.99 -17.47
CA ASN A 310 23.51 20.36 -18.01
C ASN A 310 22.18 21.09 -17.82
N MET A 311 21.05 20.41 -18.01
CA MET A 311 19.72 20.98 -17.78
C MET A 311 19.57 21.44 -16.33
N LEU A 312 19.89 20.57 -15.36
CA LEU A 312 19.83 20.90 -13.93
C LEU A 312 20.77 22.06 -13.57
N SER A 313 22.02 22.00 -14.04
CA SER A 313 23.04 23.03 -13.80
C SER A 313 22.62 24.39 -14.37
N SER A 314 22.08 24.42 -15.60
CA SER A 314 21.60 25.67 -16.24
C SER A 314 20.42 26.31 -15.51
N CYS A 315 19.67 25.51 -14.75
CA CYS A 315 18.54 25.96 -13.94
C CYS A 315 18.92 26.25 -12.48
N ASN A 316 20.23 26.29 -12.15
CA ASN A 316 20.75 26.48 -10.80
C ASN A 316 20.25 25.44 -9.78
N VAL A 317 19.98 24.20 -10.23
CA VAL A 317 19.66 23.09 -9.33
C VAL A 317 20.97 22.48 -8.84
N ALA A 318 21.20 22.49 -7.52
CA ALA A 318 22.34 21.83 -6.91
C ALA A 318 22.20 20.31 -7.06
N CYS A 319 22.96 19.72 -7.97
CA CYS A 319 22.91 18.29 -8.26
C CYS A 319 24.30 17.64 -8.23
N ARG A 320 24.31 16.35 -7.88
CA ARG A 320 25.52 15.53 -7.85
C ARG A 320 25.25 14.15 -8.43
N VAL A 321 26.17 13.66 -9.26
CA VAL A 321 26.12 12.28 -9.74
C VAL A 321 26.63 11.35 -8.64
N SER A 322 25.74 10.51 -8.10
CA SER A 322 26.05 9.65 -6.95
C SER A 322 24.98 8.58 -6.78
N ALA A 323 25.36 7.44 -6.19
CA ALA A 323 24.39 6.57 -5.54
C ALA A 323 23.70 7.30 -4.38
N LEU A 324 22.53 6.80 -3.96
CA LEU A 324 21.82 7.31 -2.78
C LEU A 324 22.72 7.30 -1.54
N GLY A 325 22.71 8.39 -0.78
CA GLY A 325 23.55 8.53 0.41
C GLY A 325 23.21 9.78 1.22
N ALA A 326 23.97 10.02 2.29
CA ALA A 326 23.77 11.18 3.17
C ALA A 326 23.89 12.50 2.40
N GLY A 327 22.99 13.44 2.69
CA GLY A 327 22.94 14.78 2.08
C GLY A 327 21.99 14.92 0.89
N ALA A 328 21.45 13.81 0.36
CA ALA A 328 20.41 13.86 -0.65
C ALA A 328 19.10 14.42 -0.07
N SER A 329 18.51 15.43 -0.72
CA SER A 329 17.10 15.81 -0.51
C SER A 329 16.19 15.11 -1.51
N VAL A 330 16.68 14.96 -2.75
CA VAL A 330 16.00 14.27 -3.85
C VAL A 330 16.95 13.25 -4.47
N TYR A 331 16.43 12.07 -4.78
CA TYR A 331 17.14 11.04 -5.52
C TYR A 331 16.44 10.78 -6.86
N CYS A 332 17.19 10.93 -7.94
CA CYS A 332 16.74 10.65 -9.30
C CYS A 332 17.38 9.33 -9.76
N CYS A 333 16.58 8.34 -10.16
CA CYS A 333 17.09 7.07 -10.67
C CYS A 333 16.24 6.45 -11.77
N SER A 334 16.81 5.48 -12.49
CA SER A 334 16.03 4.64 -13.40
C SER A 334 15.11 3.69 -12.62
N SER A 335 14.21 3.02 -13.35
CA SER A 335 13.36 1.94 -12.82
C SER A 335 13.86 0.55 -13.21
N TYR A 336 15.11 0.41 -13.68
CA TYR A 336 15.63 -0.85 -14.23
C TYR A 336 16.41 -1.71 -13.24
N ASN A 337 16.61 -1.25 -12.01
CA ASN A 337 17.39 -1.94 -10.99
C ASN A 337 16.78 -1.69 -9.60
N ASP A 338 16.73 -2.74 -8.77
CA ASP A 338 16.15 -2.76 -7.43
C ASP A 338 17.18 -3.06 -6.30
N ASP A 339 18.49 -3.01 -6.58
CA ASP A 339 19.56 -3.31 -5.61
C ASP A 339 19.51 -2.39 -4.38
N GLN A 340 19.06 -1.14 -4.57
CA GLN A 340 18.90 -0.14 -3.50
C GLN A 340 17.45 -0.01 -3.00
N ALA A 341 16.58 -0.98 -3.27
CA ALA A 341 15.14 -0.84 -2.98
C ALA A 341 14.85 -0.49 -1.51
N GLU A 342 15.46 -1.20 -0.54
CA GLU A 342 15.24 -0.91 0.89
C GLU A 342 15.82 0.44 1.31
N GLU A 343 16.94 0.88 0.72
CA GLU A 343 17.52 2.21 0.97
C GLU A 343 16.60 3.31 0.46
N ILE A 344 16.05 3.14 -0.76
CA ILE A 344 15.07 4.05 -1.36
C ILE A 344 13.79 4.10 -0.52
N HIS A 345 13.28 2.94 -0.06
CA HIS A 345 12.10 2.88 0.79
C HIS A 345 12.31 3.62 2.11
N CYS A 346 13.47 3.45 2.76
CA CYS A 346 13.82 4.18 3.98
C CYS A 346 13.95 5.68 3.71
N PHE A 347 14.70 6.06 2.68
CA PHE A 347 14.92 7.45 2.29
C PHE A 347 13.59 8.19 2.08
N VAL A 348 12.68 7.63 1.28
CA VAL A 348 11.36 8.25 1.07
C VAL A 348 10.54 8.25 2.35
N ALA A 349 10.50 7.13 3.10
CA ALA A 349 9.75 7.07 4.36
C ALA A 349 10.17 8.16 5.36
N GLU A 350 11.47 8.47 5.41
CA GLU A 350 12.08 9.43 6.33
C GLU A 350 11.99 10.90 5.89
N GLY A 351 11.49 11.18 4.68
CA GLY A 351 11.34 12.56 4.19
C GLY A 351 11.95 12.86 2.83
N GLY A 352 12.70 11.93 2.25
CA GLY A 352 13.35 12.11 0.95
C GLY A 352 12.37 12.17 -0.22
N GLY A 353 12.79 12.87 -1.28
CA GLY A 353 12.07 12.92 -2.55
C GLY A 353 12.62 11.92 -3.57
N LEU A 354 11.79 11.04 -4.15
CA LEU A 354 12.18 10.13 -5.22
C LEU A 354 11.61 10.58 -6.57
N LEU A 355 12.48 10.83 -7.55
CA LEU A 355 12.12 10.92 -8.95
C LEU A 355 12.57 9.63 -9.64
N MET A 356 11.63 8.81 -10.08
CA MET A 356 11.94 7.57 -10.79
C MET A 356 11.43 7.62 -12.22
N ALA A 357 12.29 7.26 -13.17
CA ALA A 357 11.94 7.26 -14.59
C ALA A 357 12.20 5.91 -15.25
N GLY A 358 11.31 5.52 -16.18
CA GLY A 358 11.52 4.38 -17.07
C GLY A 358 10.22 3.68 -17.44
N HIS A 359 10.35 2.54 -18.13
CA HIS A 359 9.24 1.87 -18.80
C HIS A 359 9.31 0.35 -18.66
N ALA A 360 8.17 -0.31 -18.49
CA ALA A 360 8.12 -1.76 -18.25
C ALA A 360 7.89 -2.59 -19.52
N TRP A 361 7.44 -1.98 -20.63
CA TRP A 361 7.07 -2.70 -21.84
C TRP A 361 8.26 -3.42 -22.50
N TRP A 362 9.41 -2.75 -22.61
CA TRP A 362 10.63 -3.35 -23.16
C TRP A 362 11.21 -4.44 -22.27
N TRP A 363 11.18 -4.22 -20.95
CA TRP A 363 11.57 -5.24 -19.98
C TRP A 363 10.72 -6.51 -20.14
N SER A 364 9.40 -6.35 -20.31
CA SER A 364 8.48 -7.47 -20.49
C SER A 364 8.73 -8.23 -21.79
N TYR A 365 9.15 -7.55 -22.87
CA TYR A 365 9.56 -8.20 -24.11
C TYR A 365 10.77 -9.10 -23.90
N SER A 366 11.73 -8.64 -23.09
CA SER A 366 12.97 -9.36 -22.78
C SER A 366 12.79 -10.45 -21.70
N ASN A 367 11.64 -10.49 -21.01
CA ASN A 367 11.36 -11.40 -19.90
C ASN A 367 9.99 -12.10 -20.09
N PRO A 368 9.82 -12.91 -21.15
CA PRO A 368 8.55 -13.57 -21.44
C PRO A 368 8.13 -14.49 -20.29
N GLY A 369 6.83 -14.50 -19.98
CA GLY A 369 6.25 -15.33 -18.92
C GLY A 369 6.44 -14.81 -17.49
N GLN A 370 7.23 -13.75 -17.29
CA GLN A 370 7.33 -13.10 -15.98
C GLN A 370 6.27 -12.01 -15.83
N ASN A 371 5.71 -11.88 -14.62
CA ASN A 371 4.73 -10.85 -14.30
C ASN A 371 5.42 -9.49 -14.08
N PRO A 372 5.22 -8.48 -14.94
CA PRO A 372 5.90 -7.19 -14.83
C PRO A 372 5.52 -6.41 -13.57
N LEU A 373 4.33 -6.61 -13.01
CA LEU A 373 3.92 -5.90 -11.79
C LEU A 373 4.68 -6.38 -10.55
N THR A 374 5.24 -7.59 -10.56
CA THR A 374 5.96 -8.17 -9.41
C THR A 374 7.44 -8.41 -9.68
N CYS A 375 7.81 -8.62 -10.94
CA CYS A 375 9.16 -9.00 -11.34
C CYS A 375 9.96 -7.85 -11.94
N TYR A 376 9.31 -6.81 -12.47
CA TYR A 376 10.02 -5.61 -12.95
C TYR A 376 10.70 -4.89 -11.77
N PRO A 377 12.02 -4.61 -11.83
CA PRO A 377 12.75 -3.98 -10.73
C PRO A 377 12.11 -2.70 -10.20
N GLY A 378 11.69 -1.80 -11.09
CA GLY A 378 11.01 -0.56 -10.72
C GLY A 378 9.72 -0.79 -9.94
N ASN A 379 8.95 -1.81 -10.29
CA ASN A 379 7.70 -2.12 -9.59
C ASN A 379 7.95 -2.75 -8.20
N ARG A 380 9.09 -3.42 -7.98
CA ARG A 380 9.48 -3.86 -6.63
C ARG A 380 9.76 -2.68 -5.69
N ILE A 381 10.14 -1.53 -6.25
CA ILE A 381 10.27 -0.28 -5.49
C ILE A 381 8.92 0.45 -5.40
N LEU A 382 8.31 0.76 -6.54
CA LEU A 382 7.18 1.69 -6.65
C LEU A 382 5.85 1.15 -6.10
N ASN A 383 5.63 -0.16 -6.11
CA ASN A 383 4.39 -0.75 -5.56
C ASN A 383 4.21 -0.41 -4.07
N ARG A 384 5.32 -0.23 -3.32
CA ARG A 384 5.29 0.18 -1.91
C ARG A 384 4.76 1.61 -1.73
N PHE A 385 5.03 2.48 -2.69
CA PHE A 385 4.50 3.84 -2.78
C PHE A 385 3.14 3.90 -3.47
N GLY A 386 2.70 2.77 -4.03
CA GLY A 386 1.38 2.61 -4.61
C GLY A 386 1.25 3.06 -6.05
N ILE A 387 2.35 3.01 -6.81
CA ILE A 387 2.39 3.26 -8.24
C ILE A 387 3.02 2.05 -8.91
N GLY A 388 2.43 1.57 -10.01
CA GLY A 388 3.01 0.51 -10.84
C GLY A 388 3.20 0.99 -12.28
N ILE A 389 4.37 0.73 -12.87
CA ILE A 389 4.66 0.96 -14.29
C ILE A 389 4.13 -0.24 -15.08
N LEU A 390 3.32 0.02 -16.11
CA LEU A 390 2.62 -0.99 -16.90
C LEU A 390 3.34 -1.30 -18.21
N THR A 391 3.05 -2.47 -18.77
CA THR A 391 3.50 -2.85 -20.12
C THR A 391 2.66 -2.22 -21.23
N SER A 392 1.44 -1.78 -20.92
CA SER A 392 0.65 -0.97 -21.83
C SER A 392 1.31 0.38 -22.02
N THR A 393 1.35 0.85 -23.26
CA THR A 393 1.95 2.13 -23.62
C THR A 393 0.89 3.23 -23.71
N VAL A 394 1.35 4.47 -23.63
CA VAL A 394 0.54 5.66 -23.91
C VAL A 394 0.98 6.25 -25.26
N GLU A 395 0.05 6.87 -25.97
CA GLU A 395 0.29 7.42 -27.31
C GLU A 395 1.31 8.57 -27.26
N GLN A 396 2.29 8.58 -28.18
CA GLN A 396 3.31 9.62 -28.27
C GLN A 396 2.75 10.88 -28.97
N LYS A 397 1.90 11.62 -28.26
CA LYS A 397 1.28 12.84 -28.76
C LYS A 397 1.41 14.01 -27.81
N LEU A 398 0.90 15.14 -28.25
CA LEU A 398 0.77 16.33 -27.42
C LEU A 398 -0.47 16.21 -26.53
N TYR A 399 -0.28 16.31 -25.21
CA TYR A 399 -1.37 16.33 -24.25
C TYR A 399 -1.54 17.73 -23.67
N LYS A 400 -2.78 18.24 -23.61
CA LYS A 400 -3.05 19.48 -22.88
C LYS A 400 -2.86 19.25 -21.39
N ALA A 401 -2.06 20.09 -20.73
CA ALA A 401 -1.91 20.02 -19.29
C ALA A 401 -3.26 20.30 -18.61
N PRO A 402 -3.67 19.50 -17.61
CA PRO A 402 -4.90 19.75 -16.90
C PRO A 402 -4.76 20.96 -15.98
N GLY A 403 -5.85 21.71 -15.77
CA GLY A 403 -5.93 22.60 -14.62
C GLY A 403 -6.03 21.80 -13.32
N VAL A 404 -5.65 22.42 -12.20
CA VAL A 404 -5.61 21.79 -10.86
C VAL A 404 -6.92 21.10 -10.50
N GLU A 405 -8.07 21.73 -10.74
CA GLU A 405 -9.38 21.14 -10.41
C GLU A 405 -9.73 19.92 -11.30
N LYS A 406 -9.28 19.93 -12.57
CA LYS A 406 -9.45 18.78 -13.45
C LYS A 406 -8.60 17.61 -12.96
N ALA A 407 -7.33 17.87 -12.61
CA ALA A 407 -6.42 16.86 -12.11
C ALA A 407 -6.83 16.31 -10.73
N PHE A 408 -7.28 17.18 -9.82
CA PHE A 408 -7.84 16.80 -8.52
C PHE A 408 -9.07 15.89 -8.66
N GLY A 409 -9.84 16.11 -9.72
CA GLY A 409 -11.00 15.29 -10.08
C GLY A 409 -10.65 14.01 -10.85
N TYR A 410 -9.39 13.72 -11.12
CA TYR A 410 -9.04 12.50 -11.82
C TYR A 410 -9.42 11.26 -11.02
N PRO A 411 -9.80 10.18 -11.72
CA PRO A 411 -10.09 8.90 -11.08
C PRO A 411 -8.87 8.38 -10.32
N HIS A 412 -9.09 7.90 -9.10
CA HIS A 412 -8.12 7.24 -8.25
C HIS A 412 -8.63 5.84 -7.90
N PHE A 413 -7.92 4.79 -8.30
CA PHE A 413 -8.39 3.40 -8.29
C PHE A 413 -9.26 3.04 -7.07
N ARG A 414 -8.76 3.23 -5.85
CA ARG A 414 -9.51 2.88 -4.62
C ARG A 414 -10.85 3.63 -4.45
N LYS A 415 -10.95 4.87 -4.91
CA LYS A 415 -12.19 5.65 -4.88
C LYS A 415 -13.20 5.04 -5.84
N GLU A 416 -12.80 4.71 -7.07
CA GLU A 416 -13.72 4.07 -8.00
C GLU A 416 -14.10 2.67 -7.54
N VAL A 417 -13.17 1.90 -6.98
CA VAL A 417 -13.48 0.60 -6.36
C VAL A 417 -14.52 0.75 -5.26
N SER A 418 -14.34 1.75 -4.40
CA SER A 418 -15.26 2.04 -3.31
C SER A 418 -16.63 2.48 -3.82
N GLU A 419 -16.68 3.40 -4.78
CA GLU A 419 -17.93 3.84 -5.41
C GLU A 419 -18.66 2.69 -6.10
N PHE A 420 -17.93 1.88 -6.85
CA PHE A 420 -18.45 0.67 -7.50
C PHE A 420 -19.08 -0.27 -6.47
N ILE A 421 -18.34 -0.64 -5.42
CA ILE A 421 -18.83 -1.54 -4.37
C ILE A 421 -20.04 -0.93 -3.63
N ASN A 422 -20.04 0.38 -3.37
CA ASN A 422 -21.17 1.05 -2.74
C ASN A 422 -22.42 1.02 -3.62
N LYS A 423 -22.28 1.30 -4.92
CA LYS A 423 -23.42 1.22 -5.85
C LYS A 423 -23.96 -0.21 -5.95
N MET A 424 -23.07 -1.20 -5.97
CA MET A 424 -23.43 -2.61 -5.93
C MET A 424 -24.21 -2.98 -4.67
N LYS A 425 -23.73 -2.57 -3.49
CA LYS A 425 -24.41 -2.81 -2.20
C LYS A 425 -25.80 -2.16 -2.13
N MET A 426 -25.98 -1.02 -2.80
CA MET A 426 -27.23 -0.25 -2.80
C MET A 426 -28.14 -0.54 -3.99
N HIS A 427 -27.81 -1.53 -4.83
CA HIS A 427 -28.52 -1.87 -6.07
C HIS A 427 -28.78 -0.66 -7.00
N LYS A 428 -27.83 0.29 -7.04
CA LYS A 428 -27.92 1.50 -7.88
C LYS A 428 -27.28 1.27 -9.27
N PRO A 429 -27.78 1.93 -10.33
CA PRO A 429 -27.19 1.81 -11.68
C PRO A 429 -25.71 2.23 -11.74
N LEU A 430 -24.89 1.47 -12.50
CA LEU A 430 -23.46 1.75 -12.68
C LEU A 430 -23.18 2.87 -13.69
N ALA A 431 -24.15 3.24 -14.54
CA ALA A 431 -24.03 4.30 -15.55
C ALA A 431 -23.61 5.69 -14.99
N GLN A 432 -23.74 5.91 -13.69
CA GLN A 432 -23.31 7.14 -13.01
C GLN A 432 -21.86 7.10 -12.51
N ILE A 433 -21.07 6.04 -12.81
CA ILE A 433 -19.66 5.99 -12.43
C ILE A 433 -18.88 6.91 -13.37
N ARG A 434 -17.96 7.70 -12.81
CA ARG A 434 -17.25 8.76 -13.52
C ARG A 434 -16.34 8.24 -14.64
N ILE A 435 -15.88 6.99 -14.55
CA ILE A 435 -15.02 6.35 -15.56
C ILE A 435 -15.76 5.34 -16.42
N PRO A 436 -15.34 5.17 -17.69
CA PRO A 436 -15.78 4.06 -18.51
C PRO A 436 -15.57 2.74 -17.79
N ILE A 437 -16.57 1.88 -17.84
CA ILE A 437 -16.55 0.61 -17.11
C ILE A 437 -15.41 -0.31 -17.62
N SER A 438 -15.06 -0.23 -18.90
CA SER A 438 -13.92 -0.94 -19.49
C SER A 438 -12.58 -0.52 -18.86
N ALA A 439 -12.39 0.78 -18.59
CA ALA A 439 -11.20 1.30 -17.92
C ALA A 439 -11.14 0.83 -16.46
N LEU A 440 -12.29 0.83 -15.77
CA LEU A 440 -12.41 0.27 -14.42
C LEU A 440 -12.02 -1.22 -14.41
N ALA A 441 -12.60 -2.02 -15.30
CA ALA A 441 -12.33 -3.46 -15.43
C ALA A 441 -10.85 -3.75 -15.72
N ARG A 442 -10.24 -2.99 -16.65
CA ARG A 442 -8.80 -3.05 -16.94
C ARG A 442 -7.96 -2.78 -15.69
N ASN A 443 -8.19 -1.65 -15.01
CA ASN A 443 -7.39 -1.26 -13.84
C ASN A 443 -7.55 -2.25 -12.69
N PHE A 444 -8.72 -2.85 -12.53
CA PHE A 444 -8.95 -3.94 -11.59
C PHE A 444 -8.17 -5.20 -11.95
N ALA A 445 -8.24 -5.66 -13.21
CA ALA A 445 -7.49 -6.84 -13.64
C ALA A 445 -5.99 -6.66 -13.38
N ILE A 446 -5.44 -5.50 -13.76
CA ILE A 446 -4.05 -5.12 -13.51
C ILE A 446 -3.75 -5.10 -12.00
N PHE A 447 -4.57 -4.43 -11.19
CA PHE A 447 -4.37 -4.39 -9.73
C PHE A 447 -4.30 -5.80 -9.14
N LEU A 448 -5.16 -6.70 -9.61
CA LEU A 448 -5.24 -8.05 -9.12
C LEU A 448 -4.07 -8.95 -9.59
N GLU A 449 -3.41 -8.61 -10.69
CA GLU A 449 -2.18 -9.28 -11.14
C GLU A 449 -0.97 -8.95 -10.24
N MET A 450 -1.05 -7.95 -9.35
CA MET A 450 0.02 -7.67 -8.39
C MET A 450 0.29 -8.81 -7.40
N TRP A 451 -0.66 -9.73 -7.20
CA TRP A 451 -0.57 -10.88 -6.28
C TRP A 451 -0.06 -10.55 -4.86
N ALA A 452 -0.35 -9.34 -4.37
CA ALA A 452 0.11 -8.82 -3.08
C ALA A 452 -0.68 -9.40 -1.89
N HIS A 453 -0.87 -10.72 -1.83
CA HIS A 453 -1.71 -11.40 -0.83
C HIS A 453 -1.24 -11.23 0.63
N HIS A 454 0.00 -10.81 0.84
CA HIS A 454 0.52 -10.48 2.16
C HIS A 454 0.03 -9.11 2.66
N SER A 455 -0.40 -8.21 1.75
CA SER A 455 -0.91 -6.88 2.07
C SER A 455 -2.36 -6.94 2.55
N SER A 456 -2.62 -6.38 3.73
CA SER A 456 -3.96 -6.26 4.31
C SER A 456 -4.86 -5.36 3.45
N SER A 457 -4.30 -4.27 2.92
CA SER A 457 -4.99 -3.34 2.01
C SER A 457 -5.38 -4.00 0.68
N TYR A 458 -4.50 -4.80 0.09
CA TYR A 458 -4.80 -5.57 -1.13
C TYR A 458 -5.88 -6.62 -0.87
N SER A 459 -5.72 -7.41 0.20
CA SER A 459 -6.68 -8.45 0.58
C SER A 459 -8.06 -7.88 0.91
N SER A 460 -8.13 -6.68 1.50
CA SER A 460 -9.39 -5.98 1.76
C SER A 460 -10.14 -5.63 0.48
N VAL A 461 -9.44 -5.09 -0.53
CA VAL A 461 -10.04 -4.80 -1.85
C VAL A 461 -10.64 -6.06 -2.46
N ILE A 462 -9.88 -7.18 -2.49
CA ILE A 462 -10.36 -8.45 -3.02
C ILE A 462 -11.60 -8.93 -2.27
N GLN A 463 -11.56 -8.98 -0.92
CA GLN A 463 -12.68 -9.48 -0.14
C GLN A 463 -13.94 -8.65 -0.33
N GLN A 464 -13.81 -7.31 -0.39
CA GLN A 464 -14.96 -6.44 -0.62
C GLN A 464 -15.53 -6.62 -2.03
N LEU A 465 -14.68 -6.86 -3.05
CA LEU A 465 -15.13 -7.19 -4.40
C LEU A 465 -15.85 -8.54 -4.46
N ILE A 466 -15.29 -9.60 -3.86
CA ILE A 466 -15.94 -10.92 -3.76
C ILE A 466 -17.31 -10.78 -3.10
N ASN A 467 -17.39 -10.05 -1.98
CA ASN A 467 -18.64 -9.80 -1.29
C ASN A 467 -19.65 -9.02 -2.14
N ALA A 468 -19.20 -8.03 -2.91
CA ALA A 468 -20.06 -7.25 -3.81
C ALA A 468 -20.59 -8.10 -4.97
N VAL A 469 -19.73 -8.90 -5.62
CA VAL A 469 -20.09 -9.80 -6.71
C VAL A 469 -21.05 -10.88 -6.22
N ASN A 470 -20.80 -11.48 -5.06
CA ASN A 470 -21.69 -12.49 -4.48
C ASN A 470 -23.10 -11.91 -4.22
N LYS A 471 -23.19 -10.71 -3.66
CA LYS A 471 -24.47 -10.04 -3.38
C LYS A 471 -25.20 -9.55 -4.63
N SER A 472 -24.54 -9.46 -5.78
CA SER A 472 -25.13 -8.96 -7.02
C SER A 472 -26.05 -9.95 -7.73
N GLY A 473 -25.95 -11.24 -7.41
CA GLY A 473 -26.66 -12.30 -8.13
C GLY A 473 -26.05 -12.69 -9.48
N VAL A 474 -24.99 -12.01 -9.96
CA VAL A 474 -24.34 -12.32 -11.25
C VAL A 474 -23.73 -13.73 -11.31
N LEU A 475 -23.57 -14.39 -10.17
CA LEU A 475 -23.05 -15.76 -10.10
C LEU A 475 -24.14 -16.84 -10.31
N GLN A 476 -25.41 -16.45 -10.44
CA GLN A 476 -26.56 -17.34 -10.69
C GLN A 476 -26.95 -17.45 -12.17
N VAL A 477 -26.04 -17.08 -13.07
CA VAL A 477 -26.29 -17.04 -14.51
C VAL A 477 -26.53 -18.44 -15.05
N SER A 478 -27.59 -18.57 -15.86
CA SER A 478 -27.96 -19.82 -16.52
C SER A 478 -28.70 -19.53 -17.83
N PRO A 479 -28.95 -20.53 -18.69
CA PRO A 479 -29.80 -20.34 -19.86
C PRO A 479 -31.20 -19.77 -19.51
N LYS A 480 -31.70 -20.05 -18.30
CA LYS A 480 -32.98 -19.54 -17.78
C LYS A 480 -32.87 -18.13 -17.16
N CYS A 481 -31.67 -17.71 -16.76
CA CYS A 481 -31.37 -16.40 -16.18
C CYS A 481 -30.13 -15.80 -16.85
N PRO A 482 -30.21 -15.40 -18.13
CA PRO A 482 -29.05 -14.86 -18.85
C PRO A 482 -28.74 -13.43 -18.41
N VAL A 483 -27.47 -13.05 -18.46
CA VAL A 483 -27.03 -11.67 -18.26
C VAL A 483 -27.43 -10.83 -19.48
N LYS A 484 -28.31 -9.85 -19.28
CA LYS A 484 -28.80 -8.97 -20.36
C LYS A 484 -28.28 -7.53 -20.27
N SER A 485 -28.05 -7.03 -19.07
CA SER A 485 -27.58 -5.66 -18.84
C SER A 485 -26.07 -5.54 -19.03
N GLU A 486 -25.61 -4.37 -19.46
CA GLU A 486 -24.17 -4.05 -19.55
C GLU A 486 -23.52 -4.15 -18.16
N GLU A 487 -24.23 -3.73 -17.11
CA GLU A 487 -23.77 -3.86 -15.73
C GLU A 487 -23.53 -5.33 -15.34
N GLY A 488 -24.45 -6.21 -15.73
CA GLY A 488 -24.31 -7.64 -15.47
C GLY A 488 -23.14 -8.25 -16.25
N LYS A 489 -22.88 -7.82 -17.49
CA LYS A 489 -21.76 -8.31 -18.30
C LYS A 489 -20.42 -7.96 -17.66
N VAL A 490 -20.33 -6.73 -17.18
CA VAL A 490 -19.16 -6.21 -16.46
C VAL A 490 -18.94 -6.99 -15.15
N LEU A 491 -20.01 -7.22 -14.39
CA LEU A 491 -19.94 -8.00 -13.16
C LEU A 491 -19.50 -9.44 -13.41
N LEU A 492 -19.89 -10.00 -14.55
CA LEU A 492 -19.45 -11.33 -14.97
C LEU A 492 -17.95 -11.33 -15.34
N GLN A 493 -17.45 -10.30 -16.02
CA GLN A 493 -16.00 -10.12 -16.26
C GLN A 493 -15.24 -10.00 -14.93
N PHE A 494 -15.77 -9.24 -13.97
CA PHE A 494 -15.17 -9.17 -12.63
C PHE A 494 -15.16 -10.51 -11.92
N ALA A 495 -16.27 -11.27 -11.99
CA ALA A 495 -16.34 -12.60 -11.43
C ALA A 495 -15.31 -13.55 -12.05
N ASP A 496 -15.11 -13.51 -13.36
CA ASP A 496 -14.09 -14.31 -14.06
C ASP A 496 -12.67 -13.98 -13.57
N VAL A 497 -12.32 -12.69 -13.49
CA VAL A 497 -11.01 -12.26 -12.99
C VAL A 497 -10.82 -12.70 -11.54
N LEU A 498 -11.79 -12.44 -10.65
CA LEU A 498 -11.74 -12.88 -9.25
C LEU A 498 -11.61 -14.39 -9.12
N TYR A 499 -12.29 -15.14 -9.98
CA TYR A 499 -12.25 -16.60 -10.00
C TYR A 499 -10.88 -17.13 -10.40
N LYS A 500 -10.22 -16.54 -11.40
CA LYS A 500 -8.84 -16.89 -11.79
C LYS A 500 -7.85 -16.69 -10.63
N LEU A 501 -8.08 -15.71 -9.76
CA LEU A 501 -7.17 -15.35 -8.67
C LEU A 501 -7.46 -16.06 -7.35
N LYS A 502 -8.75 -16.23 -7.04
CA LYS A 502 -9.23 -16.85 -5.81
C LYS A 502 -10.22 -17.96 -6.14
N PRO A 503 -9.81 -18.98 -6.91
CA PRO A 503 -10.72 -20.03 -7.37
C PRO A 503 -11.38 -20.75 -6.20
N ARG A 504 -10.66 -20.94 -5.09
CA ARG A 504 -11.21 -21.55 -3.86
C ARG A 504 -12.31 -20.73 -3.19
N GLU A 505 -12.17 -19.41 -3.16
CA GLU A 505 -13.15 -18.53 -2.49
C GLU A 505 -14.35 -18.31 -3.41
N MET A 506 -14.09 -18.13 -4.71
CA MET A 506 -15.12 -17.96 -5.72
C MET A 506 -15.93 -19.24 -5.97
N ALA A 507 -15.31 -20.42 -5.95
CA ALA A 507 -16.03 -21.69 -6.10
C ALA A 507 -17.08 -21.93 -5.00
N ARG A 508 -16.91 -21.35 -3.81
CA ARG A 508 -17.89 -21.44 -2.71
C ARG A 508 -19.14 -20.60 -2.96
N VAL A 509 -19.06 -19.58 -3.82
CA VAL A 509 -20.16 -18.64 -4.10
C VAL A 509 -20.78 -18.85 -5.48
N ILE A 510 -20.13 -19.61 -6.37
CA ILE A 510 -20.67 -20.01 -7.67
C ILE A 510 -21.42 -21.34 -7.51
N SER A 511 -22.76 -21.27 -7.45
CA SER A 511 -23.62 -22.43 -7.22
C SER A 511 -23.46 -23.53 -8.28
N VAL A 512 -23.24 -23.16 -9.54
CA VAL A 512 -23.04 -24.12 -10.65
C VAL A 512 -21.77 -24.97 -10.47
N LEU A 513 -20.74 -24.43 -9.82
CA LEU A 513 -19.52 -25.19 -9.49
C LEU A 513 -19.69 -26.12 -8.28
N SER A 514 -20.84 -26.02 -7.61
CA SER A 514 -21.18 -26.84 -6.44
C SER A 514 -22.03 -28.07 -6.79
N GLU A 515 -22.36 -28.27 -8.08
CA GLU A 515 -23.01 -29.51 -8.51
C GLU A 515 -22.08 -30.70 -8.24
N PRO A 516 -22.57 -31.78 -7.60
CA PRO A 516 -21.74 -32.93 -7.29
C PRO A 516 -21.37 -33.67 -8.58
N LEU A 517 -20.16 -33.43 -9.07
CA LEU A 517 -19.53 -34.29 -10.07
C LEU A 517 -19.15 -35.62 -9.42
N GLN A 518 -19.18 -36.69 -10.21
CA GLN A 518 -18.74 -38.01 -9.77
C GLN A 518 -17.25 -37.94 -9.39
N THR A 519 -16.93 -38.16 -8.11
CA THR A 519 -15.55 -38.01 -7.61
C THR A 519 -14.82 -39.33 -7.61
N ILE A 520 -13.61 -39.35 -8.19
CA ILE A 520 -12.67 -40.46 -8.02
C ILE A 520 -11.71 -40.10 -6.88
N PRO A 521 -11.56 -40.94 -5.83
CA PRO A 521 -10.77 -40.60 -4.66
C PRO A 521 -9.26 -40.56 -4.91
N PHE A 522 -8.75 -41.34 -5.86
CA PHE A 522 -7.35 -41.37 -6.25
C PHE A 522 -7.19 -41.84 -7.70
N ALA A 523 -6.11 -41.41 -8.35
CA ALA A 523 -5.72 -41.85 -9.68
C ALA A 523 -4.22 -42.11 -9.73
N HIS A 524 -3.82 -43.22 -10.33
CA HIS A 524 -2.42 -43.55 -10.54
C HIS A 524 -2.02 -43.22 -11.97
N VAL A 525 -0.92 -42.48 -12.12
CA VAL A 525 -0.31 -42.17 -13.42
C VAL A 525 1.06 -42.83 -13.45
N SER A 526 1.30 -43.66 -14.46
CA SER A 526 2.63 -44.20 -14.73
C SER A 526 3.39 -43.27 -15.67
N VAL A 527 4.64 -42.97 -15.36
CA VAL A 527 5.54 -42.16 -16.19
C VAL A 527 6.79 -42.98 -16.43
N ASP A 528 7.13 -43.23 -17.69
CA ASP A 528 8.30 -44.04 -18.09
C ASP A 528 9.51 -43.20 -18.51
N ALA A 529 9.36 -41.87 -18.57
CA ALA A 529 10.41 -40.90 -18.92
C ALA A 529 11.09 -41.17 -20.28
N THR A 530 10.36 -41.73 -21.25
CA THR A 530 10.89 -42.05 -22.59
C THR A 530 10.71 -40.92 -23.61
N ASN A 531 10.24 -39.74 -23.19
CA ASN A 531 10.01 -38.61 -24.08
C ASN A 531 11.32 -38.01 -24.63
N LYS A 532 11.30 -37.60 -25.91
CA LYS A 532 12.47 -37.03 -26.60
C LYS A 532 12.67 -35.55 -26.31
N ASP A 533 11.59 -34.83 -25.99
CA ASP A 533 11.61 -33.39 -25.72
C ASP A 533 11.78 -33.10 -24.23
N ALA A 534 12.14 -31.86 -23.90
CA ALA A 534 12.32 -31.41 -22.52
C ALA A 534 11.03 -31.47 -21.67
N GLU A 535 9.86 -31.45 -22.32
CA GLU A 535 8.55 -31.51 -21.66
C GLU A 535 7.62 -32.52 -22.36
N ALA A 536 6.86 -33.27 -21.56
CA ALA A 536 5.81 -34.16 -22.06
C ALA A 536 4.55 -34.06 -21.18
N TRP A 537 3.39 -34.04 -21.82
CA TRP A 537 2.10 -33.89 -21.15
C TRP A 537 1.30 -35.19 -21.22
N ARG A 538 0.90 -35.75 -20.06
CA ARG A 538 0.01 -36.91 -19.97
C ARG A 538 -1.25 -36.55 -19.19
N SER A 539 -2.40 -36.60 -19.85
CA SER A 539 -3.70 -36.38 -19.21
C SER A 539 -4.09 -37.58 -18.35
N THR A 540 -4.70 -37.32 -17.19
CA THR A 540 -5.32 -38.35 -16.35
C THR A 540 -6.70 -38.76 -16.83
N GLY A 541 -7.29 -37.99 -17.77
CA GLY A 541 -8.70 -38.11 -18.14
C GLY A 541 -9.68 -37.67 -17.04
N LEU A 542 -9.17 -37.15 -15.92
CA LEU A 542 -9.97 -36.75 -14.77
C LEU A 542 -10.01 -35.23 -14.64
N TYR A 543 -11.15 -34.74 -14.20
CA TYR A 543 -11.36 -33.33 -13.90
C TYR A 543 -11.44 -33.13 -12.40
N VAL A 544 -10.79 -32.07 -11.93
CA VAL A 544 -10.87 -31.63 -10.54
C VAL A 544 -11.73 -30.38 -10.51
N CYS A 545 -12.81 -30.42 -9.72
CA CYS A 545 -13.64 -29.24 -9.56
C CYS A 545 -12.80 -28.05 -9.08
N PRO A 546 -13.04 -26.85 -9.61
CA PRO A 546 -12.27 -25.68 -9.25
C PRO A 546 -12.31 -25.43 -7.74
N GLY A 547 -11.16 -25.11 -7.17
CA GLY A 547 -11.03 -24.86 -5.74
C GLY A 547 -10.95 -26.13 -4.86
N LYS A 548 -11.08 -27.34 -5.43
CA LYS A 548 -10.75 -28.58 -4.70
C LYS A 548 -9.23 -28.71 -4.60
N GLN A 549 -8.76 -29.16 -3.44
CA GLN A 549 -7.36 -29.48 -3.23
C GLN A 549 -7.06 -30.88 -3.79
N VAL A 550 -5.97 -30.98 -4.53
CA VAL A 550 -5.41 -32.26 -5.02
C VAL A 550 -4.07 -32.43 -4.36
N THR A 551 -3.81 -33.63 -3.87
CA THR A 551 -2.48 -34.01 -3.40
C THR A 551 -1.84 -34.86 -4.48
N VAL A 552 -0.69 -34.41 -5.00
CA VAL A 552 0.13 -35.20 -5.93
C VAL A 552 1.22 -35.86 -5.11
N CYS A 553 1.19 -37.18 -5.02
CA CYS A 553 2.23 -37.97 -4.38
C CYS A 553 3.18 -38.50 -5.45
N VAL A 554 4.46 -38.14 -5.35
CA VAL A 554 5.52 -38.65 -6.22
C VAL A 554 6.36 -39.63 -5.40
N PRO A 555 6.72 -40.82 -5.93
CA PRO A 555 7.61 -41.76 -5.25
C PRO A 555 8.95 -41.09 -4.91
N SER A 556 9.51 -41.40 -3.72
CA SER A 556 10.80 -40.87 -3.25
C SER A 556 11.95 -41.12 -4.22
N ASP A 557 11.87 -42.23 -4.96
CA ASP A 557 12.91 -42.67 -5.90
C ASP A 557 12.97 -41.80 -7.17
N ALA A 558 11.98 -40.93 -7.36
CA ALA A 558 11.90 -39.98 -8.46
C ALA A 558 12.29 -38.53 -8.06
N THR A 559 12.57 -38.25 -6.78
CA THR A 559 13.02 -36.92 -6.32
C THR A 559 14.55 -36.86 -6.23
N GLY A 560 15.18 -36.07 -7.10
CA GLY A 560 16.63 -35.78 -7.04
C GLY A 560 17.53 -36.54 -8.03
N LYS A 561 17.06 -36.80 -9.25
CA LYS A 561 17.90 -37.19 -10.39
C LYS A 561 17.90 -36.12 -11.46
#